data_AF-A0A139SQ33-F1
#
_entry.id   AF-A0A139SQ33-F1
#
_cell.length_a   1.000
_cell.length_b   1.000
_cell.length_c   1.000
_cell.angle_alpha   90.00
_cell.angle_beta   90.00
_cell.angle_gamma   90.00
#
_symmetry.space_group_name_H-M   'P 1'
#
loop_
_entity.id
_entity.type
_entity.pdbx_description
1 polymer ?
#
loop_
_entity_poly.entity_id
_entity_poly.type
_entity_poly.pdbx_seq_one_letter_code
_entity_poly.pdbx_strand_id
1 'polypeptide(L)'
;MLEQDPAKADNGTGKGFYRLGEFFENGLDSLKPDLREAIHWYRKAATQHNHLHAQLTLGLIYLAEVKRGVTGSASNYAEAARWLRKAADQGHPEAQVLLAVMHLEGLGVRESESEAEAWLEKANQDGLAVSKDALRERLQITPFRDWDFAQWRVWR
;
A
#
# COMPACT_ATOMS: atom_id res chain seq x y z
N MET A 1 -8.65 33.46 -18.75
CA MET A 1 -7.64 32.71 -17.98
C MET A 1 -8.38 31.53 -17.37
N LEU A 2 -8.38 30.39 -18.07
CA LEU A 2 -9.18 29.22 -17.70
C LEU A 2 -8.37 28.43 -16.67
N GLU A 3 -8.83 28.43 -15.41
CA GLU A 3 -8.46 27.41 -14.43
C GLU A 3 -8.86 26.05 -15.01
N GLN A 4 -7.89 25.31 -15.56
CA GLN A 4 -8.12 23.94 -15.97
C GLN A 4 -8.15 23.09 -14.71
N ASP A 5 -9.33 23.01 -14.11
CA ASP A 5 -9.67 22.09 -13.04
C ASP A 5 -9.30 20.66 -13.47
N PRO A 6 -8.26 20.03 -12.89
CA PRO A 6 -7.84 18.68 -13.27
C PRO A 6 -8.93 17.64 -12.95
N ALA A 7 -9.96 17.99 -12.17
CA ALA A 7 -11.14 17.16 -11.94
C ALA A 7 -12.04 17.02 -13.19
N LYS A 8 -11.89 17.90 -14.20
CA LYS A 8 -12.70 17.85 -15.43
C LYS A 8 -12.07 17.08 -16.58
N ALA A 9 -10.81 16.65 -16.47
CA ALA A 9 -10.08 16.11 -17.62
C ALA A 9 -10.18 14.59 -17.82
N ASP A 10 -10.71 13.81 -16.87
CA ASP A 10 -10.78 12.35 -17.06
C ASP A 10 -12.01 11.75 -16.38
N ASN A 11 -12.97 11.33 -17.21
CA ASN A 11 -14.23 10.66 -16.88
C ASN A 11 -14.07 9.73 -15.66
N GLY A 12 -14.96 9.86 -14.66
CA GLY A 12 -15.08 9.12 -13.39
C GLY A 12 -14.72 7.63 -13.36
N THR A 13 -13.48 7.31 -13.68
CA THR A 13 -12.89 5.98 -13.78
C THR A 13 -11.69 5.99 -12.84
N GLY A 14 -11.42 4.89 -12.13
CA GLY A 14 -10.39 4.84 -11.08
C GLY A 14 -8.97 5.29 -11.50
N LYS A 15 -8.68 5.32 -12.81
CA LYS A 15 -7.46 5.89 -13.39
C LYS A 15 -7.29 7.40 -13.15
N GLY A 16 -8.38 8.17 -13.15
CA GLY A 16 -8.34 9.62 -12.89
C GLY A 16 -7.97 9.94 -11.43
N PHE A 17 -8.52 9.17 -10.49
CA PHE A 17 -8.16 9.30 -9.07
C PHE A 17 -6.76 8.77 -8.75
N TYR A 18 -6.29 7.76 -9.47
CA TYR A 18 -4.90 7.29 -9.39
C TYR A 18 -3.92 8.37 -9.87
N ARG A 19 -4.19 9.02 -11.01
CA ARG A 19 -3.36 10.15 -11.48
C ARG A 19 -3.40 11.35 -10.54
N LEU A 20 -4.54 11.63 -9.88
CA LEU A 20 -4.60 12.66 -8.84
C LEU A 20 -3.71 12.29 -7.65
N GLY A 21 -3.73 11.03 -7.25
CA GLY A 21 -2.81 10.50 -6.25
C GLY A 21 -1.33 10.62 -6.64
N GLU A 22 -0.97 10.21 -7.86
CA GLU A 22 0.39 10.37 -8.41
C GLU A 22 0.76 11.85 -8.59
N PHE A 23 -0.20 12.73 -8.86
CA PHE A 23 0.02 14.17 -8.99
C PHE A 23 0.40 14.81 -7.64
N PHE A 24 -0.20 14.33 -6.54
CA PHE A 24 0.20 14.74 -5.19
C PHE A 24 1.46 14.02 -4.68
N GLU A 25 1.76 12.80 -5.16
CA GLU A 25 2.98 12.06 -4.83
C GLU A 25 4.22 12.58 -5.56
N ASN A 26 4.10 12.96 -6.85
CA ASN A 26 5.19 13.44 -7.70
C ASN A 26 5.32 14.98 -7.74
N GLY A 27 4.63 15.70 -6.84
CA GLY A 27 4.74 17.15 -6.66
C GLY A 27 6.08 17.58 -6.03
N LEU A 28 7.14 17.50 -6.84
CA LEU A 28 8.44 18.18 -6.75
C LEU A 28 8.53 19.32 -5.71
N ASP A 29 9.20 19.06 -4.58
CA ASP A 29 9.98 19.98 -3.72
C ASP A 29 9.43 21.38 -3.34
N SER A 30 8.18 21.69 -3.70
CA SER A 30 7.60 23.04 -3.67
C SER A 30 6.19 23.06 -3.05
N LEU A 31 5.57 21.89 -2.86
CA LEU A 31 4.18 21.76 -2.41
C LEU A 31 4.02 20.60 -1.41
N LYS A 32 4.73 20.67 -0.28
CA LYS A 32 4.18 20.11 0.98
C LYS A 32 2.95 20.98 1.34
N PRO A 33 1.82 20.50 1.90
CA PRO A 33 1.35 19.13 2.09
C PRO A 33 -0.21 19.02 2.01
N ASP A 34 -0.77 18.15 1.19
CA ASP A 34 -2.08 17.60 1.57
C ASP A 34 -2.15 16.10 1.36
N LEU A 35 -1.27 15.40 2.08
CA LEU A 35 -1.36 13.95 2.24
C LEU A 35 -2.77 13.54 2.69
N ARG A 36 -3.47 14.40 3.45
CA ARG A 36 -4.87 14.14 3.84
C ARG A 36 -5.81 14.22 2.66
N GLU A 37 -5.65 15.21 1.79
CA GLU A 37 -6.39 15.31 0.53
C GLU A 37 -6.07 14.14 -0.42
N ALA A 38 -4.80 13.75 -0.55
CA ALA A 38 -4.41 12.58 -1.33
C ALA A 38 -5.04 11.29 -0.76
N ILE A 39 -4.99 11.08 0.56
CA ILE A 39 -5.67 9.97 1.25
C ILE A 39 -7.18 10.03 0.98
N HIS A 40 -7.79 11.22 0.98
CA HIS A 40 -9.21 11.40 0.67
C HIS A 40 -9.55 10.88 -0.73
N TRP A 41 -8.81 11.31 -1.75
CA TRP A 41 -9.03 10.87 -3.14
C TRP A 41 -8.70 9.39 -3.35
N TYR A 42 -7.62 8.88 -2.75
CA TYR A 42 -7.30 7.45 -2.79
C TYR A 42 -8.40 6.62 -2.11
N ARG A 43 -8.92 7.05 -0.95
CA ARG A 43 -10.04 6.36 -0.29
C ARG A 43 -11.27 6.34 -1.19
N LYS A 44 -11.59 7.45 -1.85
CA LYS A 44 -12.69 7.52 -2.81
C LYS A 44 -12.50 6.53 -3.95
N ALA A 45 -11.33 6.50 -4.57
CA ALA A 45 -10.99 5.56 -5.64
C ALA A 45 -11.06 4.09 -5.19
N ALA A 46 -10.50 3.81 -4.02
CA ALA A 46 -10.43 2.47 -3.45
C ALA A 46 -11.79 1.95 -2.99
N THR A 47 -12.72 2.82 -2.59
CA THR A 47 -14.06 2.43 -2.09
C THR A 47 -15.13 2.48 -3.16
N GLN A 48 -15.18 3.52 -3.98
CA GLN A 48 -16.25 3.72 -4.98
C GLN A 48 -15.97 2.99 -6.29
N HIS A 49 -14.69 2.78 -6.63
CA HIS A 49 -14.28 2.17 -7.89
C HIS A 49 -13.46 0.90 -7.72
N ASN A 50 -13.32 0.41 -6.48
CA ASN A 50 -12.51 -0.75 -6.13
C ASN A 50 -11.07 -0.69 -6.72
N HIS A 51 -10.49 0.50 -6.84
CA HIS A 51 -9.27 0.69 -7.61
C HIS A 51 -8.06 0.04 -6.92
N LEU A 52 -7.51 -1.02 -7.53
CA LEU A 52 -6.41 -1.83 -6.99
C LEU A 52 -5.23 -0.99 -6.53
N HIS A 53 -4.71 -0.10 -7.38
CA HIS A 53 -3.52 0.69 -7.02
C HIS A 53 -3.82 1.70 -5.91
N ALA A 54 -5.06 2.20 -5.80
CA ALA A 54 -5.42 3.11 -4.72
C ALA A 54 -5.46 2.39 -3.37
N GLN A 55 -5.92 1.13 -3.37
CA GLN A 55 -5.88 0.26 -2.19
C GLN A 55 -4.45 -0.05 -1.77
N LEU A 56 -3.59 -0.42 -2.73
CA LEU A 56 -2.16 -0.62 -2.47
C LEU A 56 -1.51 0.64 -1.89
N THR A 57 -1.69 1.79 -2.53
CA THR A 57 -1.09 3.05 -2.09
C THR A 57 -1.57 3.47 -0.70
N LEU A 58 -2.86 3.30 -0.37
CA LEU A 58 -3.35 3.54 1.00
C LEU A 58 -2.66 2.64 2.01
N GLY A 59 -2.48 1.35 1.68
CA GLY A 59 -1.73 0.40 2.51
C GLY A 59 -0.32 0.91 2.81
N LEU A 60 0.41 1.31 1.77
CA LEU A 60 1.78 1.83 1.88
C LEU A 60 1.86 3.15 2.65
N ILE A 61 0.90 4.06 2.46
CA ILE A 61 0.84 5.32 3.22
C ILE A 61 0.72 5.04 4.71
N TYR A 62 -0.19 4.16 5.12
CA TYR A 62 -0.36 3.82 6.53
C TYR A 62 0.88 3.14 7.11
N LEU A 63 1.55 2.26 6.36
CA LEU A 63 2.84 1.68 6.77
C LEU A 63 3.94 2.74 6.94
N ALA A 64 4.02 3.71 6.03
CA ALA A 64 4.96 4.81 6.12
C ALA A 64 4.67 5.74 7.32
N GLU A 65 3.40 5.98 7.66
CA GLU A 65 3.03 6.74 8.86
C GLU A 65 3.47 6.05 10.15
N VAL A 66 3.45 4.70 10.20
CA VAL A 66 4.02 3.96 11.34
C VAL A 66 5.52 4.22 11.47
N LYS A 67 6.27 4.13 10.36
CA LYS A 67 7.73 4.36 10.35
C LYS A 67 8.11 5.77 10.83
N ARG A 68 7.28 6.78 10.53
CA ARG A 68 7.49 8.17 10.96
C ARG A 68 7.26 8.39 12.46
N GLY A 69 6.90 7.36 13.23
CA GLY A 69 6.67 7.47 14.67
C GLY A 69 5.43 8.27 15.04
N VAL A 70 4.48 8.40 14.10
CA VAL A 70 3.20 9.08 14.36
C VAL A 70 2.42 8.25 15.38
N THR A 71 1.90 8.90 16.43
CA THR A 71 1.06 8.26 17.46
C THR A 71 -0.09 7.49 16.83
N GLY A 72 -0.27 6.22 17.20
CA GLY A 72 -1.31 5.35 16.66
C GLY A 72 -0.83 4.20 15.77
N SER A 73 0.44 3.79 15.88
CA SER A 73 1.04 2.73 15.04
C SER A 73 0.21 1.45 14.92
N ALA A 74 -0.44 0.99 16.00
CA ALA A 74 -1.31 -0.18 15.95
C ALA A 74 -2.56 0.03 15.06
N SER A 75 -3.17 1.22 15.13
CA SER A 75 -4.31 1.58 14.27
C SER A 75 -3.89 1.73 12.82
N ASN A 76 -2.69 2.27 12.57
CA ASN A 76 -2.16 2.44 11.22
C ASN A 76 -1.80 1.09 10.60
N TYR A 77 -1.21 0.16 11.36
CA TYR A 77 -1.02 -1.22 10.88
C TYR A 77 -2.36 -1.89 10.55
N ALA A 78 -3.39 -1.71 11.37
CA ALA A 78 -4.71 -2.29 11.09
C ALA A 78 -5.34 -1.72 9.80
N GLU A 79 -5.25 -0.40 9.58
CA GLU A 79 -5.69 0.22 8.33
C GLU A 79 -4.85 -0.24 7.13
N ALA A 80 -3.53 -0.32 7.28
CA ALA A 80 -2.64 -0.84 6.24
C ALA A 80 -3.05 -2.27 5.84
N ALA A 81 -3.23 -3.16 6.81
CA ALA A 81 -3.65 -4.54 6.56
C ALA A 81 -4.99 -4.60 5.84
N ARG A 82 -5.95 -3.75 6.23
CA ARG A 82 -7.27 -3.69 5.60
C ARG A 82 -7.18 -3.29 4.13
N TRP A 83 -6.38 -2.29 3.79
CA TRP A 83 -6.23 -1.83 2.41
C TRP A 83 -5.42 -2.80 1.56
N LEU A 84 -4.33 -3.34 2.12
CA LEU A 84 -3.54 -4.37 1.46
C LEU A 84 -4.35 -5.63 1.21
N ARG A 85 -5.20 -6.07 2.15
CA ARG A 85 -6.08 -7.22 1.95
C ARG A 85 -6.98 -7.07 0.74
N LYS A 86 -7.58 -5.89 0.55
CA LYS A 86 -8.39 -5.62 -0.64
C LYS A 86 -7.58 -5.67 -1.93
N ALA A 87 -6.36 -5.13 -1.94
CA ALA A 87 -5.48 -5.20 -3.11
C ALA A 87 -5.01 -6.64 -3.39
N ALA A 88 -4.72 -7.40 -2.36
CA ALA A 88 -4.30 -8.80 -2.44
C ALA A 88 -5.42 -9.74 -2.89
N ASP A 89 -6.65 -9.48 -2.44
CA ASP A 89 -7.88 -10.17 -2.90
C ASP A 89 -8.15 -9.93 -4.39
N GLN A 90 -7.66 -8.80 -4.93
CA GLN A 90 -7.68 -8.51 -6.37
C GLN A 90 -6.49 -9.09 -7.15
N GLY A 91 -5.62 -9.89 -6.50
CA GLY A 91 -4.49 -10.54 -7.15
C GLY A 91 -3.24 -9.67 -7.28
N HIS A 92 -3.06 -8.62 -6.47
CA HIS A 92 -1.82 -7.85 -6.49
C HIS A 92 -0.69 -8.58 -5.72
N PRO A 93 0.36 -9.09 -6.40
CA PRO A 93 1.34 -9.98 -5.75
C PRO A 93 2.11 -9.30 -4.62
N GLU A 94 2.46 -8.03 -4.80
CA GLU A 94 3.15 -7.26 -3.77
C GLU A 94 2.28 -7.05 -2.53
N ALA A 95 0.96 -6.86 -2.71
CA ALA A 95 0.05 -6.67 -1.57
C ALA A 95 -0.09 -7.97 -0.77
N GLN A 96 -0.07 -9.12 -1.47
CA GLN A 96 -0.08 -10.44 -0.86
C GLN A 96 1.20 -10.66 -0.03
N VAL A 97 2.38 -10.27 -0.53
CA VAL A 97 3.63 -10.34 0.24
C VAL A 97 3.60 -9.45 1.47
N LEU A 98 3.10 -8.22 1.37
CA LEU A 98 3.00 -7.34 2.54
C LEU A 98 2.05 -7.91 3.59
N LEU A 99 0.90 -8.46 3.20
CA LEU A 99 0.02 -9.17 4.14
C LEU A 99 0.71 -10.36 4.79
N ALA A 100 1.48 -11.13 4.03
CA ALA A 100 2.24 -12.23 4.58
C ALA A 100 3.22 -11.75 5.67
N VAL A 101 3.96 -10.67 5.41
CA VAL A 101 4.82 -10.05 6.44
C VAL A 101 4.01 -9.60 7.65
N MET A 102 2.88 -8.94 7.45
CA MET A 102 2.04 -8.47 8.55
C MET A 102 1.49 -9.62 9.40
N HIS A 103 1.19 -10.77 8.79
CA HIS A 103 0.81 -11.99 9.49
C HIS A 103 1.98 -12.69 10.18
N LEU A 104 3.21 -12.63 9.63
CA LEU A 104 4.39 -13.18 10.31
C LEU A 104 4.78 -12.37 11.56
N GLU A 105 4.61 -11.06 11.51
CA GLU A 105 5.04 -10.14 12.58
C GLU A 105 3.89 -9.68 13.50
N GLY A 106 2.65 -10.13 13.25
CA GLY A 106 1.46 -9.72 14.02
C GLY A 106 1.13 -8.22 13.94
N LEU A 107 1.42 -7.58 12.81
CA LEU A 107 1.31 -6.13 12.64
C LEU A 107 -0.09 -5.75 12.16
N GLY A 108 -0.95 -5.29 13.07
CA GLY A 108 -2.32 -4.86 12.73
C GLY A 108 -3.26 -6.00 12.32
N VAL A 109 -2.76 -7.23 12.33
CA VAL A 109 -3.48 -8.49 12.15
C VAL A 109 -2.98 -9.48 13.20
N ARG A 110 -3.74 -10.56 13.40
CA ARG A 110 -3.29 -11.65 14.24
C ARG A 110 -2.09 -12.34 13.59
N GLU A 111 -1.05 -12.56 14.38
CA GLU A 111 0.10 -13.36 13.98
C GLU A 111 -0.35 -14.78 13.58
N SER A 112 0.01 -15.21 12.38
CA SER A 112 -0.35 -16.52 11.84
C SER A 112 0.58 -16.90 10.70
N GLU A 113 1.41 -17.92 10.93
CA GLU A 113 2.24 -18.48 9.86
C GLU A 113 1.40 -19.07 8.73
N SER A 114 0.30 -19.73 9.04
CA SER A 114 -0.57 -20.37 8.04
C SER A 114 -1.22 -19.35 7.10
N GLU A 115 -1.66 -18.20 7.62
CA GLU A 115 -2.16 -17.11 6.77
C GLU A 115 -1.03 -16.53 5.92
N ALA A 116 0.16 -16.33 6.49
CA ALA A 116 1.29 -15.81 5.73
C ALA A 116 1.69 -16.75 4.58
N GLU A 117 1.73 -18.06 4.81
CA GLU A 117 1.98 -19.06 3.78
C GLU A 117 0.91 -19.03 2.68
N ALA A 118 -0.37 -18.95 3.04
CA ALA A 118 -1.45 -18.86 2.07
C ALA A 118 -1.34 -17.62 1.18
N TRP A 119 -0.91 -16.49 1.73
CA TRP A 119 -0.67 -15.27 0.94
C TRP A 119 0.57 -15.37 0.06
N LEU A 120 1.66 -15.98 0.54
CA LEU A 120 2.86 -16.21 -0.27
C LEU A 120 2.61 -17.22 -1.39
N GLU A 121 1.80 -18.24 -1.16
CA GLU A 121 1.40 -19.19 -2.20
C GLU A 121 0.63 -18.49 -3.31
N LYS A 122 -0.32 -17.61 -2.96
CA LYS A 122 -1.01 -16.75 -3.94
C LYS A 122 -0.03 -15.85 -4.69
N ALA A 123 0.93 -15.23 -3.99
CA ALA A 123 1.93 -14.38 -4.64
C ALA A 123 2.78 -15.15 -5.65
N ASN A 124 3.16 -16.38 -5.34
CA ASN A 124 3.87 -17.27 -6.25
C ASN A 124 3.00 -17.67 -7.46
N GLN A 125 1.71 -17.95 -7.25
CA GLN A 125 0.76 -18.24 -8.33
C GLN A 125 0.58 -17.03 -9.26
N ASP A 126 0.59 -15.81 -8.70
CA ASP A 126 0.49 -14.55 -9.44
C ASP A 126 1.86 -14.06 -9.98
N GLY A 127 2.91 -14.90 -9.91
CA GLY A 127 4.19 -14.72 -10.59
C GLY A 127 5.31 -14.07 -9.77
N LEU A 128 5.08 -13.75 -8.51
CA LEU A 128 6.09 -13.22 -7.60
C LEU A 128 6.77 -14.37 -6.86
N ALA A 129 7.92 -14.82 -7.38
CA ALA A 129 8.69 -15.92 -6.79
C ALA A 129 9.30 -15.52 -5.44
N VAL A 130 8.60 -15.84 -4.35
CA VAL A 130 9.00 -15.50 -2.98
C VAL A 130 8.74 -16.68 -2.05
N SER A 131 9.75 -17.04 -1.24
CA SER A 131 9.60 -18.07 -0.21
C SER A 131 9.47 -17.44 1.17
N LYS A 132 8.78 -18.14 2.09
CA LYS A 132 8.66 -17.73 3.49
C LYS A 132 10.03 -17.59 4.15
N ASP A 133 10.95 -18.50 3.87
CA ASP A 133 12.28 -18.49 4.46
C ASP A 133 13.11 -17.30 3.97
N ALA A 134 13.09 -17.01 2.66
CA ALA A 134 13.76 -15.81 2.13
C ALA A 134 13.17 -14.51 2.72
N LEU A 135 11.85 -14.48 2.94
CA LEU A 135 11.19 -13.36 3.58
C LEU A 135 11.62 -13.20 5.04
N ARG A 136 11.72 -14.31 5.80
CA ARG A 136 12.20 -14.32 7.19
C ARG A 136 13.65 -13.89 7.30
N GLU A 137 14.53 -14.41 6.45
CA GLU A 137 15.93 -13.99 6.39
C GLU A 137 16.03 -12.49 6.13
N ARG A 138 15.22 -11.96 5.19
CA ARG A 138 15.16 -10.52 4.93
C ARG A 138 14.70 -9.73 6.15
N LEU A 139 13.70 -10.21 6.89
CA LEU A 139 13.22 -9.56 8.11
C LEU A 139 14.25 -9.57 9.25
N GLN A 140 15.11 -10.59 9.31
CA GLN A 140 16.25 -10.63 10.25
C GLN A 140 17.32 -9.59 9.91
N ILE A 141 17.60 -9.40 8.61
CA ILE A 141 18.60 -8.43 8.14
C ILE A 141 18.06 -6.99 8.23
N THR A 142 16.80 -6.79 7.85
CA THR A 142 16.15 -5.48 7.86
C THR A 142 14.74 -5.64 8.43
N PRO A 143 14.52 -5.26 9.71
CA PRO A 143 13.21 -5.31 10.34
C PRO A 143 12.16 -4.57 9.51
N PHE A 144 10.92 -5.05 9.50
CA PHE A 144 9.86 -4.49 8.66
C PHE A 144 9.63 -2.97 8.88
N ARG A 145 9.79 -2.49 10.12
CA ARG A 145 9.72 -1.06 10.44
C ARG A 145 10.75 -0.18 9.71
N ASP A 146 11.88 -0.79 9.32
CA ASP A 146 13.01 -0.10 8.69
C ASP A 146 12.92 -0.13 7.16
N TRP A 147 11.97 -0.90 6.59
CA TRP A 147 11.75 -0.98 5.15
C TRP A 147 11.47 0.40 4.55
N ASP A 148 12.05 0.67 3.39
CA ASP A 148 11.80 1.89 2.64
C ASP A 148 10.64 1.70 1.67
N PHE A 149 9.45 2.07 2.13
CA PHE A 149 8.22 2.02 1.34
C PHE A 149 8.17 3.09 0.23
N ALA A 150 9.02 4.13 0.29
CA ALA A 150 9.12 5.15 -0.76
C ALA A 150 9.94 4.68 -1.97
N GLN A 151 10.88 3.77 -1.74
CA GLN A 151 11.71 3.13 -2.79
C GLN A 151 11.14 1.79 -3.26
N TRP A 152 9.94 1.40 -2.82
CA TRP A 152 9.34 0.10 -3.14
C TRP A 152 8.79 0.00 -4.58
N ARG A 153 9.23 0.87 -5.49
CA ARG A 153 9.02 0.76 -6.96
C ARG A 153 10.00 -0.23 -7.63
N VAL A 154 10.80 -0.97 -6.86
CA VAL A 154 11.98 -1.74 -7.34
C VAL A 154 11.69 -3.23 -7.61
N TRP A 155 10.42 -3.64 -7.69
CA TRP A 155 10.04 -4.94 -8.28
C TRP A 155 9.55 -4.80 -9.74
N ARG A 156 10.18 -3.91 -10.52
CA ARG A 156 10.05 -3.84 -11.98
C ARG A 156 11.29 -4.42 -12.65
#